data_AF-A0A0A2BHT1-F1
#
_entry.id   AF-A0A0A2BHT1-F1
#
_cell.length_a   1.000
_cell.length_b   1.000
_cell.length_c   1.000
_cell.angle_alpha   90.00
_cell.angle_beta   90.00
_cell.angle_gamma   90.00
#
_symmetry.space_group_name_H-M   'P 1'
#
loop_
_entity.id
_entity.type
_entity.pdbx_description
1 polymer ?
#
loop_
_entity_poly.entity_id
_entity_poly.type
_entity_poly.pdbx_seq_one_letter_code
_entity_poly.pdbx_strand_id
1 'polypeptide(L)'
;MPEQPCQCPDCQRFYKEHDRLVREFPTLREQQEINWAALQSFRTLASRALDDLQKQYVSKPSDPLAESISDISQDSSLTDEVNQALTDLESINAHLYSIEVLMEKIFDVRVPESIENKFRELAGELAPDPLNPDRLRLNRLLHQTPDLPDRNQSN
;
A
#
# COMPACT_ATOMS: atom_id res chain seq x y z
N MET A 1 -30.80 -14.46 2.54
CA MET A 1 -30.68 -13.50 1.42
C MET A 1 -29.23 -13.11 1.32
N PRO A 2 -28.59 -13.12 0.13
CA PRO A 2 -27.26 -12.54 0.00
C PRO A 2 -27.32 -11.04 0.31
N GLU A 3 -26.40 -10.56 1.13
CA GLU A 3 -26.26 -9.14 1.41
C GLU A 3 -25.92 -8.40 0.11
N GLN A 4 -26.48 -7.21 -0.07
CA GLN A 4 -26.14 -6.38 -1.23
C GLN A 4 -24.70 -5.86 -1.10
N PRO A 5 -23.93 -5.79 -2.20
CA PRO A 5 -22.59 -5.21 -2.18
C PRO A 5 -22.67 -3.72 -1.83
N CYS A 6 -21.71 -3.24 -1.03
CA CYS A 6 -21.60 -1.84 -0.63
C CYS A 6 -21.51 -0.93 -1.87
N GLN A 7 -22.18 0.22 -1.84
CA GLN A 7 -22.25 1.16 -2.97
C GLN A 7 -21.54 2.50 -2.71
N CYS A 8 -20.69 2.58 -1.68
CA CYS A 8 -19.93 3.81 -1.45
C CYS A 8 -18.91 4.06 -2.59
N PRO A 9 -18.50 5.33 -2.83
CA PRO A 9 -17.60 5.67 -3.93
C PRO A 9 -16.29 4.86 -3.97
N ASP A 10 -15.69 4.60 -2.81
CA ASP A 10 -14.44 3.84 -2.73
C ASP A 10 -14.64 2.37 -3.08
N CYS A 11 -15.71 1.74 -2.59
CA CYS A 11 -16.10 0.39 -3.00
C CYS A 11 -16.34 0.32 -4.50
N GLN A 12 -17.07 1.27 -5.07
CA GLN A 12 -17.36 1.28 -6.50
C GLN A 12 -16.08 1.41 -7.34
N ARG A 13 -15.15 2.28 -6.92
CA ARG A 13 -13.84 2.40 -7.56
C ARG A 13 -13.05 1.10 -7.45
N PHE A 14 -12.99 0.50 -6.26
CA PHE A 14 -12.30 -0.77 -6.05
C PHE A 14 -12.90 -1.88 -6.90
N TYR A 15 -14.23 -1.99 -6.97
CA TYR A 15 -14.92 -2.99 -7.79
C TYR A 15 -14.54 -2.88 -9.25
N LYS A 16 -14.56 -1.65 -9.78
CA LYS A 16 -14.20 -1.38 -11.16
C LYS A 16 -12.75 -1.77 -11.46
N GLU A 17 -11.81 -1.37 -10.61
CA GLU A 17 -10.39 -1.68 -10.83
C GLU A 17 -10.07 -3.15 -10.59
N HIS A 18 -10.64 -3.79 -9.57
CA HIS A 18 -10.48 -5.22 -9.32
C HIS A 18 -10.98 -6.04 -10.51
N ASP A 19 -12.21 -5.79 -10.96
CA ASP A 19 -12.79 -6.51 -12.10
C ASP A 19 -11.99 -6.25 -13.38
N ARG A 20 -11.45 -5.04 -13.55
CA ARG A 20 -10.54 -4.72 -14.66
C ARG A 20 -9.26 -5.54 -14.59
N LEU A 21 -8.58 -5.57 -13.44
CA LEU A 21 -7.30 -6.28 -13.28
C LEU A 21 -7.45 -7.78 -13.58
N VAL A 22 -8.52 -8.41 -13.10
CA VAL A 22 -8.77 -9.84 -13.34
C VAL A 22 -9.04 -10.12 -14.83
N ARG A 23 -9.74 -9.23 -15.54
CA ARG A 23 -10.05 -9.42 -16.97
C ARG A 23 -8.89 -9.10 -17.89
N GLU A 24 -8.16 -8.02 -17.60
CA GLU A 24 -7.08 -7.51 -18.44
C GLU A 24 -5.81 -8.36 -18.28
N PHE A 25 -5.63 -8.98 -17.10
CA PHE A 25 -4.44 -9.77 -16.75
C PHE A 25 -4.85 -11.14 -16.20
N PRO A 26 -5.46 -12.00 -17.02
CA PRO A 26 -6.16 -13.18 -16.56
C PRO A 26 -5.24 -14.38 -16.25
N THR A 27 -3.92 -14.26 -16.40
CA THR A 27 -2.95 -15.35 -16.14
C THR A 27 -2.18 -15.15 -14.83
N LEU A 28 -1.63 -16.24 -14.27
CA LEU A 28 -0.77 -16.15 -13.09
C LEU A 28 0.45 -15.27 -13.38
N ARG A 29 1.05 -15.46 -14.56
CA ARG A 29 2.23 -14.69 -14.98
C ARG A 29 1.97 -13.19 -15.03
N GLU A 30 0.86 -12.76 -15.65
CA GLU A 30 0.54 -11.33 -15.74
C GLU A 30 0.24 -10.74 -14.34
N GLN A 31 -0.47 -11.48 -13.48
CA GLN A 31 -0.72 -11.05 -12.10
C GLN A 31 0.58 -10.91 -11.30
N GLN A 32 1.53 -11.84 -11.47
CA GLN A 32 2.86 -11.72 -10.87
C GLN A 32 3.55 -10.44 -11.33
N GLU A 33 3.59 -10.18 -12.63
CA GLU A 33 4.24 -8.99 -13.22
C GLU A 33 3.67 -7.67 -12.69
N ILE A 34 2.35 -7.58 -12.51
CA ILE A 34 1.71 -6.39 -11.96
C ILE A 34 2.06 -6.20 -10.49
N ASN A 35 2.00 -7.27 -9.68
CA ASN A 35 2.36 -7.21 -8.28
C ASN A 35 3.82 -6.78 -8.09
N TRP A 36 4.71 -7.28 -8.95
CA TRP A 36 6.11 -6.85 -8.97
C TRP A 36 6.25 -5.37 -9.31
N ALA A 37 5.63 -4.91 -10.40
CA ALA A 37 5.68 -3.51 -10.80
C ALA A 37 5.16 -2.58 -9.69
N ALA A 38 4.06 -2.95 -9.02
CA ALA A 38 3.50 -2.19 -7.91
C ALA A 38 4.45 -2.14 -6.70
N LEU A 39 5.02 -3.28 -6.31
CA LEU A 39 5.98 -3.39 -5.21
C LEU A 39 7.24 -2.54 -5.46
N GLN A 40 7.83 -2.66 -6.66
CA GLN A 40 9.02 -1.91 -7.04
C GLN A 40 8.76 -0.40 -7.08
N SER A 41 7.59 0.01 -7.58
CA SER A 41 7.17 1.41 -7.59
C SER A 41 7.05 1.95 -6.16
N PHE A 42 6.43 1.20 -5.25
CA PHE A 42 6.27 1.61 -3.86
C PHE A 42 7.62 1.68 -3.14
N ARG A 43 8.46 0.64 -3.27
CA ARG A 43 9.81 0.61 -2.66
C ARG A 43 10.65 1.80 -3.10
N THR A 44 10.63 2.13 -4.39
CA THR A 44 11.34 3.28 -4.95
C THR A 44 10.86 4.58 -4.31
N LEU A 45 9.55 4.79 -4.24
CA LEU A 45 8.97 6.00 -3.67
C LEU A 45 9.26 6.13 -2.17
N ALA A 46 9.07 5.06 -1.40
CA ALA A 46 9.30 5.05 0.05
C ALA A 46 10.78 5.26 0.41
N SER A 47 11.70 4.61 -0.32
CA SER A 47 13.14 4.81 -0.14
C SER A 47 13.54 6.25 -0.47
N ARG A 48 13.02 6.80 -1.57
CA ARG A 48 13.32 8.17 -1.98
C ARG A 48 12.80 9.22 -0.99
N ALA A 49 11.58 9.02 -0.48
CA ALA A 49 11.01 9.88 0.54
C ALA A 49 11.83 9.84 1.84
N LEU A 50 12.24 8.66 2.28
CA LEU A 50 13.10 8.49 3.45
C LEU A 50 14.44 9.23 3.29
N ASP A 51 15.14 9.02 2.16
CA ASP A 51 16.43 9.67 1.88
C ASP A 51 16.31 11.20 1.91
N ASP A 52 15.28 11.75 1.28
CA ASP A 52 15.09 13.20 1.17
C ASP A 52 14.67 13.82 2.50
N LEU A 53 13.87 13.12 3.33
CA LEU A 53 13.52 13.55 4.69
C LEU A 53 14.73 13.48 5.63
N GLN A 54 15.48 12.38 5.66
CA GLN A 54 16.67 12.26 6.50
C GLN A 54 17.67 13.39 6.21
N LYS A 55 17.89 13.75 4.94
CA LYS A 55 18.76 14.89 4.58
C LYS A 55 18.24 16.21 5.14
N GLN A 56 16.92 16.45 5.11
CA GLN A 56 16.34 17.70 5.60
C GLN A 56 16.46 17.87 7.13
N TYR A 57 16.32 16.77 7.89
CA TYR A 57 16.29 16.82 9.35
C TYR A 57 17.64 16.51 10.02
N VAL A 58 18.52 15.72 9.39
CA VAL A 58 19.88 15.44 9.89
C VAL A 58 20.87 16.56 9.50
N SER A 59 20.61 17.31 8.43
CA SER A 59 21.50 18.40 7.96
C SER A 59 21.18 19.78 8.55
N LYS A 60 20.32 19.91 9.56
CA LYS A 60 20.20 21.13 10.37
C LYS A 60 21.19 21.03 11.53
N PRO A 61 22.43 21.55 11.42
CA PRO A 61 23.21 21.79 12.62
C PRO A 61 22.45 22.83 13.44
N SER A 62 22.16 22.47 14.68
CA SER A 62 21.72 23.39 15.72
C SER A 62 22.79 24.48 15.86
N ASP A 63 22.50 25.66 15.31
CA ASP A 63 23.30 26.85 15.58
C ASP A 63 22.99 27.26 17.04
N PRO A 64 23.94 27.17 17.98
CA PRO A 64 23.64 27.31 19.39
C PRO A 64 23.73 28.79 19.76
N LEU A 65 22.90 29.66 19.19
CA LEU A 65 22.80 31.06 19.66
C LEU A 65 21.54 31.78 19.14
N ALA A 66 20.39 31.62 19.80
CA ALA A 66 19.40 32.69 20.03
C ALA A 66 18.12 32.15 20.70
N GLU A 67 18.01 32.42 22.00
CA GLU A 67 16.81 32.81 22.75
C GLU A 67 15.41 32.60 22.13
N SER A 68 14.64 31.66 22.69
CA SER A 68 13.29 31.93 23.26
C SER A 68 12.70 30.66 23.90
N ILE A 69 12.49 30.71 25.22
CA ILE A 69 12.12 29.56 26.08
C ILE A 69 10.65 29.11 25.88
N SER A 70 9.89 29.76 25.01
CA SER A 70 8.48 29.43 24.72
C SER A 70 8.25 28.58 23.47
N ASP A 71 9.27 28.38 22.61
CA ASP A 71 9.14 27.67 21.31
C ASP A 71 9.73 26.25 21.35
N ILE A 72 10.54 25.95 22.37
CA ILE A 72 11.28 24.68 22.53
C ILE A 72 10.35 23.47 22.66
N SER A 73 9.15 23.64 23.23
CA SER A 73 8.18 22.55 23.41
C SER A 73 7.43 22.16 22.13
N GLN A 74 7.20 23.10 21.21
CA GLN A 74 6.57 22.81 19.91
C GLN A 74 7.60 22.24 18.93
N ASP A 75 8.81 22.78 18.91
CA ASP A 75 9.88 22.31 18.03
C ASP A 75 10.39 20.91 18.41
N SER A 76 10.43 20.58 19.71
CA SER A 76 10.71 19.20 20.18
C SER A 76 9.62 18.21 19.81
N SER A 77 8.34 18.54 20.03
CA SER A 77 7.21 17.67 19.65
C SER A 77 7.15 17.39 18.15
N LEU A 78 7.39 18.41 17.31
CA LEU A 78 7.44 18.25 15.85
C LEU A 78 8.64 17.41 15.42
N THR A 79 9.80 17.59 16.07
CA THR A 79 10.99 16.80 15.80
C THR A 79 10.78 15.34 16.18
N ASP A 80 10.11 15.07 17.30
CA ASP A 80 9.76 13.71 17.74
C ASP A 80 8.74 13.04 16.79
N GLU A 81 7.71 13.76 16.33
CA GLU A 81 6.77 13.26 15.31
C GLU A 81 7.48 12.90 14.00
N VAL A 82 8.41 13.75 13.56
CA VAL A 82 9.19 13.50 12.34
C VAL A 82 10.13 12.32 12.52
N ASN A 83 10.82 12.22 13.65
CA ASN A 83 11.69 11.08 13.96
C ASN A 83 10.91 9.76 14.04
N GLN A 84 9.70 9.79 14.58
CA GLN A 84 8.79 8.64 14.57
C GLN A 84 8.38 8.27 13.15
N ALA A 85 7.98 9.24 12.32
CA ALA A 85 7.63 8.99 10.93
C ALA A 85 8.80 8.44 10.09
N LEU A 86 10.04 8.89 10.36
CA LEU A 86 11.26 8.33 9.77
C LEU A 86 11.47 6.87 10.18
N THR A 87 11.30 6.57 11.47
CA THR A 87 11.39 5.20 12.01
C THR A 87 10.33 4.29 11.38
N ASP A 88 9.11 4.79 11.22
CA ASP A 88 8.02 4.04 10.59
C ASP A 88 8.31 3.77 9.11
N LEU A 89 8.85 4.76 8.38
CA LEU A 89 9.27 4.60 6.98
C LEU A 89 10.43 3.59 6.83
N GLU A 90 11.40 3.60 7.74
CA GLU A 90 12.46 2.59 7.79
C GLU A 90 11.89 1.18 8.00
N SER A 91 10.94 1.04 8.94
CA SER A 91 10.23 -0.22 9.18
C SER A 91 9.44 -0.67 7.95
N ILE A 92 8.73 0.24 7.28
CA ILE A 92 8.01 -0.05 6.03
C ILE A 92 8.98 -0.54 4.96
N ASN A 93 10.10 0.15 4.74
CA ASN A 93 11.12 -0.27 3.77
C ASN A 93 11.64 -1.68 4.08
N ALA A 94 11.93 -2.00 5.34
CA ALA A 94 12.35 -3.34 5.76
C ALA A 94 11.30 -4.43 5.44
N HIS A 95 10.01 -4.12 5.63
CA HIS A 95 8.94 -5.03 5.22
C HIS A 95 8.83 -5.18 3.70
N LEU A 96 8.97 -4.10 2.94
CA LEU A 96 8.96 -4.15 1.47
C LEU A 96 10.09 -5.03 0.93
N TYR A 97 11.29 -4.96 1.52
CA TYR A 97 12.38 -5.89 1.22
C TYR A 97 12.01 -7.36 1.51
N SER A 98 11.35 -7.61 2.63
CA SER A 98 10.92 -8.97 3.00
C SER A 98 9.88 -9.52 2.00
N ILE A 99 8.96 -8.67 1.53
CA ILE A 99 7.96 -9.03 0.52
C ILE A 99 8.64 -9.25 -0.84
N GLU A 100 9.63 -8.44 -1.20
CA GLU A 100 10.38 -8.58 -2.46
C GLU A 100 11.04 -9.95 -2.56
N VAL A 101 11.77 -10.36 -1.51
CA VAL A 101 12.40 -11.69 -1.45
C VAL A 101 11.37 -12.82 -1.56
N LEU A 102 10.18 -12.64 -0.98
CA LEU A 102 9.09 -13.61 -1.13
C LEU A 102 8.56 -13.63 -2.57
N MET A 103 8.37 -12.46 -3.18
CA MET A 103 7.89 -12.33 -4.55
C MET A 103 8.87 -12.94 -5.55
N GLU A 104 10.18 -12.74 -5.40
CA GLU A 104 11.19 -13.39 -6.24
C GLU A 104 11.02 -14.92 -6.25
N LYS A 105 10.81 -15.53 -5.07
CA LYS A 105 10.55 -16.98 -4.96
C LYS A 105 9.25 -17.41 -5.63
N ILE A 106 8.20 -16.58 -5.55
CA ILE A 106 6.93 -16.84 -6.23
C ILE A 106 7.11 -16.76 -7.75
N PHE A 107 7.92 -15.81 -8.24
CA PHE A 107 8.21 -15.61 -9.66
C PHE A 107 8.98 -16.76 -10.30
N ASP A 108 9.79 -17.49 -9.54
CA ASP A 108 10.50 -18.67 -10.02
C ASP A 108 9.56 -19.84 -10.34
N VAL A 109 8.33 -19.82 -9.82
CA VAL A 109 7.32 -20.85 -10.12
C VAL A 109 6.76 -20.66 -11.52
N ARG A 110 7.16 -21.56 -12.43
CA ARG A 110 6.58 -21.65 -13.78
C ARG A 110 5.45 -22.66 -13.81
N VAL A 111 4.30 -22.25 -14.32
CA VAL A 111 3.14 -23.12 -14.49
C VAL A 111 2.97 -23.55 -15.96
N PRO A 112 2.49 -24.76 -16.24
CA PRO A 112 2.17 -25.20 -17.61
C PRO A 112 1.03 -24.39 -18.24
N GLU A 113 0.99 -24.32 -19.57
CA GLU A 113 -0.05 -23.60 -20.33
C GLU A 113 -1.48 -24.05 -20.01
N SER A 114 -1.69 -25.35 -19.71
CA SER A 114 -2.99 -25.87 -19.30
C SER A 114 -3.50 -25.23 -18.01
N ILE A 115 -2.61 -24.88 -17.09
CA ILE A 115 -2.95 -24.19 -15.85
C ILE A 115 -3.25 -22.73 -16.14
N GLU A 116 -2.43 -22.06 -16.97
CA GLU A 116 -2.72 -20.67 -17.38
C GLU A 116 -4.06 -20.53 -18.09
N ASN A 117 -4.43 -21.50 -18.93
CA ASN A 117 -5.75 -21.55 -19.56
C ASN A 117 -6.87 -21.63 -18.50
N LYS A 118 -6.66 -22.39 -17.42
CA LYS A 118 -7.62 -22.47 -16.32
C LYS A 118 -7.73 -21.16 -15.55
N PHE A 119 -6.63 -20.43 -15.36
CA PHE A 119 -6.65 -19.08 -14.80
C PHE A 119 -7.53 -18.15 -15.65
N ARG A 120 -7.40 -18.18 -16.98
CA ARG A 120 -8.22 -17.34 -17.87
C ARG A 120 -9.70 -17.67 -17.84
N GLU A 121 -10.03 -18.95 -17.81
CA GLU A 121 -11.41 -19.42 -17.67
C GLU A 121 -12.03 -18.87 -16.37
N LEU A 122 -11.36 -19.09 -15.24
CA LEU A 122 -11.83 -18.63 -13.93
C LEU A 122 -11.89 -17.11 -13.83
N ALA A 123 -10.93 -16.38 -14.41
CA ALA A 123 -10.96 -14.93 -14.47
C ALA A 123 -12.23 -14.40 -15.15
N GLY A 124 -12.69 -15.07 -16.21
CA GLY A 124 -13.95 -14.77 -16.88
C GLY A 124 -15.19 -15.02 -16.03
N GLU A 125 -15.17 -16.05 -15.17
CA GLU A 125 -16.27 -16.38 -14.24
C GLU A 125 -16.31 -15.44 -13.02
N LEU A 126 -15.15 -15.04 -12.51
CA LEU A 126 -15.00 -14.26 -11.28
C LEU A 126 -15.27 -12.77 -11.49
N ALA A 127 -14.77 -12.20 -12.59
CA ALA A 127 -14.74 -10.75 -12.77
C ALA A 127 -16.08 -10.05 -13.06
N PRO A 128 -17.25 -10.72 -13.17
CA PRO A 128 -18.54 -10.05 -13.10
C PRO A 128 -19.37 -10.35 -11.84
N ASP A 129 -18.93 -11.19 -10.90
CA ASP A 129 -19.75 -11.56 -9.73
C ASP A 129 -19.53 -10.61 -8.53
N PRO A 130 -20.49 -9.72 -8.22
CA PRO A 130 -20.37 -8.81 -7.09
C PRO A 130 -20.50 -9.51 -5.72
N LEU A 131 -20.97 -10.76 -5.68
CA LEU A 131 -21.16 -11.55 -4.46
C LEU A 131 -20.08 -12.61 -4.27
N ASN A 132 -19.03 -12.59 -5.11
CA ASN A 132 -17.90 -13.49 -4.96
C ASN A 132 -17.29 -13.39 -3.54
N PRO A 133 -17.05 -14.52 -2.84
CA PRO A 133 -16.60 -14.51 -1.45
C PRO A 133 -15.23 -13.86 -1.25
N ASP A 134 -14.30 -14.01 -2.21
CA ASP A 134 -12.97 -13.39 -2.14
C ASP A 134 -13.08 -11.87 -2.30
N ARG A 135 -13.95 -11.40 -3.21
CA ARG A 135 -14.32 -9.99 -3.35
C ARG A 135 -14.91 -9.43 -2.06
N LEU A 136 -15.86 -10.11 -1.45
CA LEU A 136 -16.47 -9.68 -0.18
C LEU A 136 -15.45 -9.61 0.96
N ARG A 137 -14.50 -10.55 1.00
CA ARG A 137 -13.40 -10.54 1.98
C ARG A 137 -12.50 -9.33 1.81
N LEU A 138 -12.08 -9.01 0.59
CA LEU A 138 -11.25 -7.83 0.30
C LEU A 138 -11.97 -6.53 0.66
N ASN A 139 -13.26 -6.43 0.37
CA ASN A 139 -14.06 -5.24 0.71
C ASN A 139 -14.12 -5.00 2.22
N ARG A 140 -14.28 -6.08 2.99
CA ARG A 140 -14.25 -5.98 4.46
C ARG A 140 -12.90 -5.47 4.95
N LEU A 141 -11.79 -5.90 4.36
CA LEU A 141 -10.46 -5.39 4.71
C LEU A 141 -10.35 -3.89 4.45
N LEU A 142 -10.82 -3.42 3.30
CA LEU A 142 -10.82 -1.98 2.98
C LEU A 142 -11.61 -1.16 4.01
N HIS A 143 -12.72 -1.70 4.52
CA HIS A 143 -13.55 -1.01 5.52
C HIS A 143 -13.04 -1.18 6.95
N GLN A 144 -12.18 -2.16 7.19
CA GLN A 144 -11.51 -2.38 8.48
C GLN A 144 -10.27 -1.51 8.62
N THR A 145 -9.70 -1.01 7.52
CA THR A 145 -8.66 0.01 7.55
C THR A 145 -9.27 1.26 8.20
N PRO A 146 -8.86 1.63 9.43
CA PRO A 146 -9.41 2.81 10.08
C PRO A 146 -9.11 4.03 9.20
N ASP A 147 -10.08 4.93 9.08
CA ASP A 147 -9.78 6.26 8.54
C ASP A 147 -8.65 6.85 9.39
N LEU A 148 -7.55 7.25 8.75
CA LEU A 148 -6.54 8.03 9.44
C LEU A 148 -7.24 9.28 9.98
N PRO A 149 -7.06 9.63 11.27
CA PRO A 149 -7.74 10.78 11.83
C PRO A 149 -7.41 12.02 10.98
N ASP A 150 -8.45 12.69 10.48
CA ASP A 150 -8.31 13.99 9.85
C ASP A 150 -7.54 14.90 10.82
N ARG A 151 -6.31 15.28 10.47
CA ARG A 151 -5.45 16.21 11.24
C ARG A 151 -6.09 17.60 11.47
N ASN A 152 -7.35 17.80 11.08
CA ASN A 152 -8.11 19.04 11.17
C ASN A 152 -9.22 19.03 12.25
N GLN A 153 -9.29 18.03 13.13
CA GLN A 153 -10.15 18.11 14.33
C GLN A 153 -9.31 18.47 15.56
N SER A 154 -8.77 19.69 15.57
CA SER A 154 -8.33 20.36 16.80
C SER A 154 -9.42 21.37 17.16
N ASN A 155 -10.20 21.08 18.20
CA ASN A 155 -11.01 22.08 18.91
C ASN A 155 -10.14 22.86 19.89
#